data_AF-A0A9W8DMM9-F1
#
_entry.id   AF-A0A9W8DMM9-F1
#
_cell.length_a   1.000
_cell.length_b   1.000
_cell.length_c   1.000
_cell.angle_alpha   90.00
_cell.angle_beta   90.00
_cell.angle_gamma   90.00
#
_symmetry.space_group_name_H-M   'P 1'
#
loop_
_entity.id
_entity.type
_entity.pdbx_description
1 polymer ?
#
loop_
_entity_poly.entity_id
_entity_poly.type
_entity_poly.pdbx_seq_one_letter_code
_entity_poly.pdbx_strand_id
1 'polypeptide(L)'
;MEFTKRKRTLPEVVSFNNPLGEGDQGLRRPLAGGSKSEYKQFMSSKISKLKGEAQTPAVPLTRKEADEEAINLLKDRELDSILKDPQLIRKCIEESVPGNPRKKAIKERLVDMGVRKARLSRLPNHRYREVTNKRYTGYKKELEVARESGNYTKALHDQLQKKHHIKPKVKSQPKVQPRVHNTNVQERSGELRVSKDFINSINGSGH
;
A
#
# COMPACT_ATOMS: atom_id res chain seq x y z
N MET A 1 52.57 45.45 33.36
CA MET A 1 52.88 44.36 32.41
C MET A 1 51.71 44.23 31.45
N GLU A 2 51.83 44.79 30.25
CA GLU A 2 50.79 44.75 29.24
C GLU A 2 51.06 43.58 28.27
N PHE A 3 50.13 42.63 28.19
CA PHE A 3 50.14 41.59 27.18
C PHE A 3 49.22 42.01 26.03
N THR A 4 49.79 42.48 24.93
CA THR A 4 49.07 42.80 23.71
C THR A 4 48.62 41.50 23.03
N LYS A 5 47.30 41.29 22.95
CA LYS A 5 46.71 40.15 22.22
C LYS A 5 46.95 40.34 20.71
N ARG A 6 47.82 39.52 20.11
CA ARG A 6 47.97 39.45 18.65
C ARG A 6 46.68 38.90 18.04
N LYS A 7 46.08 39.65 17.11
CA LYS A 7 44.94 39.17 16.30
C LYS A 7 45.45 38.04 15.39
N ARG A 8 44.80 36.87 15.46
CA ARG A 8 45.03 35.77 14.53
C ARG A 8 44.29 36.08 13.23
N THR A 9 45.01 36.11 12.10
CA THR A 9 44.40 36.13 10.76
C THR A 9 43.96 34.72 10.40
N LEU A 10 42.77 34.59 9.79
CA LEU A 10 42.31 33.33 9.22
C LEU A 10 43.04 33.08 7.89
N PRO A 11 43.31 31.83 7.51
CA PRO A 11 43.93 31.51 6.23
C PRO A 11 43.00 31.84 5.06
N GLU A 12 43.55 32.40 4.00
CA GLU A 12 42.87 32.60 2.72
C GLU A 12 42.82 31.28 1.96
N VAL A 13 41.62 30.78 1.70
CA VAL A 13 41.39 29.55 0.91
C VAL A 13 41.03 29.98 -0.50
N VAL A 14 41.94 29.74 -1.46
CA VAL A 14 41.65 29.91 -2.88
C VAL A 14 41.04 28.61 -3.41
N SER A 15 39.73 28.63 -3.62
CA SER A 15 38.97 27.53 -4.23
C SER A 15 39.02 27.67 -5.75
N PHE A 16 39.69 26.75 -6.45
CA PHE A 16 39.49 26.59 -7.88
C PHE A 16 38.22 25.75 -8.10
N ASN A 17 37.14 26.40 -8.51
CA ASN A 17 35.95 25.70 -8.98
C ASN A 17 36.28 25.04 -10.32
N ASN A 18 36.81 23.82 -10.27
CA ASN A 18 36.82 22.95 -11.43
C ASN A 18 35.37 22.50 -11.68
N PRO A 19 34.74 22.81 -12.84
CA PRO A 19 33.41 22.32 -13.19
C PRO A 19 33.41 20.82 -13.59
N LEU A 20 34.43 20.07 -13.20
CA LEU A 20 34.61 18.66 -13.54
C LEU A 20 34.92 17.89 -12.26
N GLY A 21 33.88 17.76 -11.44
CA GLY A 21 33.85 16.83 -10.33
C GLY A 21 32.52 16.11 -10.34
N GLU A 22 32.53 14.88 -10.84
CA GLU A 22 31.91 13.75 -10.14
C GLU A 22 32.42 12.44 -10.76
N GLY A 23 33.11 11.62 -9.95
CA GLY A 23 33.45 10.24 -10.32
C GLY A 23 34.90 9.84 -10.05
N ASP A 24 35.12 9.35 -8.84
CA ASP A 24 36.28 8.66 -8.28
C ASP A 24 36.88 7.54 -9.17
N GLN A 25 38.10 7.11 -8.79
CA GLN A 25 38.87 5.93 -9.26
C GLN A 25 39.97 6.19 -10.30
N GLY A 26 41.20 6.37 -9.77
CA GLY A 26 42.39 5.65 -10.24
C GLY A 26 42.98 6.01 -11.60
N LEU A 27 44.16 6.65 -11.57
CA LEU A 27 45.21 6.56 -12.60
C LEU A 27 44.71 6.54 -14.06
N ARG A 28 44.19 7.67 -14.56
CA ARG A 28 44.05 7.86 -16.01
C ARG A 28 45.04 8.92 -16.49
N ARG A 29 45.95 8.44 -17.35
CA ARG A 29 46.85 9.22 -18.21
C ARG A 29 46.15 10.47 -18.74
N PRO A 30 46.86 11.58 -19.01
CA PRO A 30 46.24 12.70 -19.71
C PRO A 30 45.64 12.16 -21.01
N LEU A 31 44.32 12.23 -21.16
CA LEU A 31 43.65 11.99 -22.44
C LEU A 31 43.98 13.18 -23.35
N ALA A 32 45.24 13.25 -23.78
CA ALA A 32 45.61 13.84 -25.05
C ALA A 32 45.09 12.89 -26.13
N GLY A 33 43.77 12.88 -26.31
CA GLY A 33 43.06 11.93 -27.14
C GLY A 33 41.86 12.59 -27.80
N GLY A 34 42.05 13.79 -28.35
CA GLY A 34 41.13 14.32 -29.34
C GLY A 34 41.03 13.31 -30.48
N SER A 35 39.82 12.91 -30.83
CA SER A 35 39.60 11.98 -31.95
C SER A 35 40.29 12.51 -33.21
N LYS A 36 40.75 11.63 -34.11
CA LYS A 36 41.38 12.04 -35.39
C LYS A 36 40.51 13.05 -36.17
N SER A 37 39.19 13.00 -35.98
CA SER A 37 38.21 13.97 -36.51
C SER A 37 38.32 15.35 -35.87
N GLU A 38 38.42 15.44 -34.54
CA GLU A 38 38.55 16.73 -33.83
C GLU A 38 39.89 17.41 -34.13
N TYR A 39 40.98 16.64 -34.19
CA TYR A 39 42.29 17.19 -34.55
C TYR A 39 42.30 17.74 -35.97
N LYS A 40 41.67 17.04 -36.92
CA LYS A 40 41.53 17.51 -38.31
C LYS A 40 40.64 18.75 -38.43
N GLN A 41 39.54 18.82 -37.69
CA GLN A 41 38.67 20.00 -37.68
C GLN A 41 39.38 21.21 -37.07
N PHE A 42 40.09 21.01 -35.95
CA PHE A 42 40.86 22.05 -35.28
C PHE A 42 42.02 22.57 -36.15
N MET A 43 42.75 21.68 -36.84
CA MET A 43 43.86 22.05 -37.73
C MET A 43 43.41 22.57 -39.09
N SER A 44 42.14 22.42 -39.45
CA SER A 44 41.63 22.99 -40.70
C SER A 44 41.38 24.48 -40.51
N SER A 45 41.86 25.31 -41.44
CA SER A 45 41.71 26.78 -41.43
C SER A 45 40.26 27.28 -41.57
N LYS A 46 39.27 26.40 -41.47
CA LYS A 46 37.84 26.70 -41.51
C LYS A 46 37.25 26.53 -40.11
N ILE A 47 37.17 27.63 -39.36
CA ILE A 47 36.47 27.69 -38.07
C ILE A 47 34.98 27.47 -38.32
N SER A 48 34.54 26.22 -38.20
CA SER A 48 33.13 25.85 -38.32
C SER A 48 32.47 26.18 -36.98
N LYS A 49 31.63 27.22 -36.97
CA LYS A 49 30.79 27.58 -35.82
C LYS A 49 30.06 26.32 -35.35
N LEU A 50 30.18 26.01 -34.06
CA LEU A 50 29.44 24.95 -33.38
C LEU A 50 27.93 25.25 -33.48
N LYS A 51 27.31 24.90 -34.61
CA LYS A 51 25.87 24.73 -34.69
C LYS A 51 25.56 23.39 -34.04
N GLY A 52 24.65 23.45 -33.08
CA GLY A 52 24.28 22.38 -32.18
C GLY A 52 24.03 21.05 -32.88
N GLU A 53 24.30 20.00 -32.11
CA GLU A 53 24.00 18.59 -32.36
C GLU A 53 22.86 18.40 -33.34
N ALA A 54 23.20 18.11 -34.60
CA ALA A 54 22.29 17.39 -35.45
C ALA A 54 22.19 15.98 -34.84
N GLN A 55 21.01 15.62 -34.32
CA GLN A 55 20.67 14.25 -33.98
C GLN A 55 21.10 13.36 -35.14
N THR A 56 22.07 12.49 -34.90
CA THR A 56 22.45 11.46 -35.87
C THR A 56 21.22 10.61 -36.18
N PRO A 57 20.84 10.43 -37.45
CA PRO A 57 19.74 9.55 -37.80
C PRO A 57 20.06 8.15 -37.27
N ALA A 58 19.10 7.55 -36.55
CA ALA A 58 19.24 6.22 -35.98
C ALA A 58 19.66 5.24 -37.09
N VAL A 59 20.84 4.64 -36.94
CA VAL A 59 21.35 3.64 -37.88
C VAL A 59 20.35 2.49 -37.89
N PRO A 60 19.86 2.05 -39.07
CA PRO A 60 18.94 0.92 -39.13
C PRO A 60 19.64 -0.32 -38.59
N LEU A 61 19.06 -0.88 -37.52
CA LEU A 61 19.54 -2.09 -36.85
C LEU A 61 19.77 -3.22 -37.86
N THR A 62 20.93 -3.87 -37.78
CA THR A 62 21.21 -5.06 -38.56
C THR A 62 20.31 -6.21 -38.11
N ARG A 63 20.00 -7.19 -38.98
CA ARG A 63 19.09 -8.31 -38.64
C ARG A 63 19.50 -9.07 -37.37
N LYS A 64 20.80 -9.20 -37.12
CA LYS A 64 21.33 -9.84 -35.90
C LYS A 64 21.10 -9.00 -34.65
N GLU A 65 21.29 -7.68 -34.76
CA GLU A 65 20.99 -6.76 -33.65
C GLU A 65 19.49 -6.73 -33.34
N ALA A 66 18.62 -6.85 -34.35
CA ALA A 66 17.17 -6.93 -34.14
C ALA A 66 16.74 -8.23 -33.41
N ASP A 67 17.37 -9.37 -33.74
CA ASP A 67 17.12 -10.64 -33.05
C ASP A 67 17.65 -10.60 -31.59
N GLU A 68 18.81 -9.99 -31.37
CA GLU A 68 19.38 -9.78 -30.03
C GLU A 68 18.52 -8.83 -29.18
N GLU A 69 18.01 -7.74 -29.76
CA GLU A 69 17.08 -6.84 -29.09
C GLU A 69 15.77 -7.55 -28.72
N ALA A 70 15.22 -8.39 -29.60
CA ALA A 70 14.01 -9.16 -29.29
C ALA A 70 14.22 -10.13 -28.12
N ILE A 71 15.38 -10.80 -28.06
CA ILE A 71 15.75 -11.68 -26.95
C ILE A 71 15.94 -10.88 -25.66
N ASN A 72 16.60 -9.73 -25.72
CA ASN A 72 16.79 -8.87 -24.55
C ASN A 72 15.45 -8.36 -24.01
N LEU A 73 14.53 -7.99 -24.91
CA LEU A 73 13.20 -7.51 -24.53
C LEU A 73 12.35 -8.61 -23.87
N LEU A 74 12.52 -9.87 -24.29
CA LEU A 74 11.91 -11.02 -23.61
C LEU A 74 12.51 -11.23 -22.21
N LYS A 75 13.84 -11.18 -22.08
CA LYS A 75 14.51 -11.28 -20.78
C LYS A 75 14.12 -10.17 -19.83
N ASP A 76 13.99 -8.93 -20.34
CA ASP A 76 13.56 -7.79 -19.55
C ASP A 76 12.12 -7.96 -19.07
N ARG A 77 11.23 -8.52 -19.90
CA ARG A 77 9.85 -8.85 -19.50
C ARG A 77 9.79 -9.93 -18.43
N GLU A 78 10.60 -10.98 -18.56
CA GLU A 78 10.71 -12.04 -17.55
C GLU A 78 11.24 -11.48 -16.23
N LEU A 79 12.28 -10.65 -16.29
CA LEU A 79 12.85 -9.97 -15.12
C LEU A 79 11.81 -9.07 -14.45
N ASP A 80 11.04 -8.31 -15.24
CA ASP A 80 9.93 -7.49 -14.76
C ASP A 80 8.86 -8.30 -14.04
N SER A 81 8.56 -9.50 -14.56
CA SER A 81 7.58 -10.40 -13.93
C SER A 81 8.08 -10.89 -12.57
N ILE A 82 9.35 -11.26 -12.48
CA ILE A 82 10.00 -11.72 -11.23
C ILE A 82 10.10 -10.57 -10.22
N LEU A 83 10.41 -9.35 -10.65
CA LEU A 83 10.44 -8.18 -9.77
C LEU A 83 9.04 -7.78 -9.27
N LYS A 84 8.02 -7.95 -10.11
CA LYS A 84 6.62 -7.70 -9.76
C LYS A 84 6.01 -8.86 -8.98
N ASP A 85 6.73 -9.96 -8.77
CA ASP A 85 6.22 -11.09 -8.01
C ASP A 85 5.88 -10.64 -6.58
N PRO A 86 4.59 -10.71 -6.20
CA PRO A 86 4.15 -10.21 -4.90
C PRO A 86 4.78 -11.00 -3.76
N GLN A 87 5.23 -12.24 -4.01
CA GLN A 87 5.90 -13.04 -3.00
C GLN A 87 7.32 -12.54 -2.70
N LEU A 88 8.06 -12.09 -3.70
CA LEU A 88 9.43 -11.59 -3.55
C LEU A 88 9.42 -10.21 -2.85
N ILE A 89 8.55 -9.31 -3.32
CA ILE A 89 8.33 -8.00 -2.69
C ILE A 89 7.95 -8.16 -1.21
N ARG A 90 7.03 -9.09 -0.91
CA ARG A 90 6.63 -9.38 0.48
C ARG A 90 7.78 -9.92 1.31
N LYS A 91 8.61 -10.84 0.79
CA LYS A 91 9.80 -11.35 1.50
C LYS A 91 10.80 -10.23 1.79
N CYS A 92 11.09 -9.37 0.83
CA CYS A 92 11.98 -8.22 1.03
C CYS A 92 11.43 -7.26 2.09
N ILE A 93 10.12 -7.00 2.10
CA ILE A 93 9.47 -6.18 3.14
C ILE A 93 9.55 -6.88 4.51
N GLU A 94 9.28 -8.19 4.57
CA GLU A 94 9.36 -8.98 5.81
C GLU A 94 10.79 -9.02 6.39
N GLU A 95 11.80 -9.07 5.54
CA GLU A 95 13.22 -9.07 5.93
C GLU A 95 13.72 -7.68 6.33
N SER A 96 13.25 -6.63 5.63
CA SER A 96 13.58 -5.24 5.94
C SER A 96 12.98 -4.76 7.27
N VAL A 97 11.85 -5.34 7.69
CA VAL A 97 11.16 -4.96 8.92
C VAL A 97 11.74 -5.74 10.12
N PRO A 98 12.45 -5.12 11.09
CA PRO A 98 13.02 -5.85 12.21
C PRO A 98 11.98 -6.15 13.31
N GLY A 99 12.15 -7.29 13.99
CA GLY A 99 11.55 -7.55 15.31
C GLY A 99 10.03 -7.85 15.31
N ASN A 100 9.29 -7.12 16.14
CA ASN A 100 7.86 -7.33 16.39
C ASN A 100 6.95 -7.16 15.16
N PRO A 101 7.11 -6.12 14.32
CA PRO A 101 6.28 -5.97 13.12
C PRO A 101 6.44 -7.15 12.13
N ARG A 102 7.64 -7.72 11.98
CA ARG A 102 7.86 -8.95 11.19
C ARG A 102 7.09 -10.15 11.75
N LYS A 103 7.15 -10.36 13.07
CA LYS A 103 6.38 -11.44 13.73
C LYS A 103 4.87 -11.27 13.51
N LYS A 104 4.37 -10.04 13.44
CA LYS A 104 2.95 -9.77 13.16
C LYS A 104 2.60 -10.11 11.71
N ALA A 105 3.41 -9.67 10.74
CA ALA A 105 3.22 -9.96 9.32
C ALA A 105 3.21 -11.47 9.04
N ILE A 106 4.17 -12.22 9.61
CA ILE A 106 4.23 -13.68 9.49
C ILE A 106 2.97 -14.33 10.07
N LYS A 107 2.49 -13.89 11.24
CA LYS A 107 1.26 -14.43 11.85
C LYS A 107 0.02 -14.14 11.01
N GLU A 108 -0.07 -12.96 10.41
CA GLU A 108 -1.16 -12.58 9.52
C GLU A 108 -1.15 -13.45 8.26
N ARG A 109 0.02 -13.66 7.66
CA ARG A 109 0.21 -14.57 6.53
C ARG A 109 -0.18 -16.01 6.84
N LEU A 110 0.18 -16.51 8.02
CA LEU A 110 -0.25 -17.85 8.44
C LEU A 110 -1.77 -17.95 8.48
N VAL A 111 -2.45 -16.91 8.97
CA VAL A 111 -3.92 -16.85 8.97
C VAL A 111 -4.48 -16.83 7.55
N ASP A 112 -3.87 -16.08 6.64
CA ASP A 112 -4.27 -16.03 5.22
C ASP A 112 -4.09 -17.38 4.52
N MET A 113 -3.08 -18.15 4.90
CA MET A 113 -2.86 -19.53 4.42
C MET A 113 -3.79 -20.57 5.08
N GLY A 114 -4.75 -20.13 5.91
CA GLY A 114 -5.76 -20.99 6.52
C GLY A 114 -5.43 -21.47 7.93
N VAL A 115 -4.34 -21.02 8.54
CA VAL A 115 -4.07 -21.30 9.95
C VAL A 115 -5.08 -20.57 10.82
N ARG A 116 -5.70 -21.27 11.78
CA ARG A 116 -6.66 -20.64 12.69
C ARG A 116 -5.99 -19.55 13.51
N LYS A 117 -6.57 -18.35 13.51
CA LYS A 117 -6.11 -17.22 14.32
C LYS A 117 -6.10 -17.59 15.80
N ALA A 118 -4.98 -17.33 16.48
CA ALA A 118 -4.85 -17.56 17.90
C ALA A 118 -5.96 -16.82 18.67
N ARG A 119 -6.63 -17.53 19.57
CA ARG A 119 -7.63 -16.93 20.47
C ARG A 119 -6.90 -15.99 21.44
N LEU A 120 -7.43 -14.79 21.61
CA LEU A 120 -6.94 -13.87 22.64
C LEU A 120 -7.09 -14.55 24.01
N SER A 121 -6.13 -14.33 24.90
CA SER A 121 -6.23 -14.81 26.28
C SER A 121 -7.53 -14.31 26.91
N ARG A 122 -8.21 -15.19 27.64
CA ARG A 122 -9.49 -14.87 28.28
C ARG A 122 -9.22 -13.88 29.41
N LEU A 123 -9.58 -12.62 29.19
CA LEU A 123 -9.52 -11.59 30.21
C LEU A 123 -10.71 -11.73 31.18
N PRO A 124 -10.55 -11.37 32.46
CA PRO A 124 -11.69 -11.18 33.36
C PRO A 124 -12.69 -10.17 32.78
N ASN A 125 -13.98 -10.37 33.07
CA ASN A 125 -15.07 -9.58 32.46
C ASN A 125 -14.93 -8.06 32.70
N HIS A 126 -14.50 -7.63 33.89
CA HIS A 126 -14.31 -6.20 34.20
C HIS A 126 -13.20 -5.59 33.32
N ARG A 127 -12.02 -6.22 33.23
CA ARG A 127 -10.93 -5.78 32.36
C ARG A 127 -11.33 -5.81 30.90
N TYR A 128 -12.08 -6.82 30.48
CA TYR A 128 -12.59 -6.89 29.11
C TYR A 128 -13.50 -5.70 28.79
N ARG A 129 -14.41 -5.33 29.70
CA ARG A 129 -15.27 -4.14 29.56
C ARG A 129 -14.45 -2.85 29.51
N GLU A 130 -13.46 -2.68 30.37
CA GLU A 130 -12.59 -1.51 30.35
C GLU A 130 -11.84 -1.36 29.02
N VAL A 131 -11.23 -2.45 28.53
CA VAL A 131 -10.48 -2.45 27.26
C VAL A 131 -11.41 -2.17 26.08
N THR A 132 -12.60 -2.78 26.05
CA THR A 132 -13.58 -2.55 24.97
C THR A 132 -14.13 -1.12 24.99
N ASN A 133 -14.41 -0.58 26.18
CA ASN A 133 -14.84 0.82 26.33
C ASN A 133 -13.74 1.79 25.88
N LYS A 134 -12.48 1.57 26.28
CA LYS A 134 -11.34 2.40 25.84
C LYS A 134 -11.17 2.38 24.31
N ARG A 135 -11.31 1.21 23.68
CA ARG A 135 -11.28 1.09 22.21
C ARG A 135 -12.43 1.86 21.55
N TYR A 136 -13.63 1.76 22.12
CA TYR A 136 -14.80 2.42 21.58
C TYR A 136 -14.75 3.95 21.73
N THR A 137 -14.28 4.45 22.87
CA THR A 137 -14.10 5.90 23.08
C THR A 137 -12.99 6.45 22.19
N GLY A 138 -11.86 5.73 22.02
CA GLY A 138 -10.82 6.10 21.07
C GLY A 138 -11.32 6.15 19.63
N TYR A 139 -12.04 5.12 19.20
CA TYR A 139 -12.69 5.08 17.88
C TYR A 139 -13.65 6.26 17.65
N LYS A 140 -14.51 6.56 18.63
CA LYS A 140 -15.45 7.69 18.55
C LYS A 140 -14.73 9.03 18.41
N LYS A 141 -13.72 9.28 19.24
CA LYS A 141 -12.94 10.52 19.21
C LYS A 141 -12.25 10.70 17.85
N GLU A 142 -11.57 9.67 17.33
CA GLU A 142 -10.92 9.76 16.01
C GLU A 142 -11.94 9.99 14.89
N LEU A 143 -13.14 9.44 15.02
CA LEU A 143 -14.21 9.62 14.04
C LEU A 143 -14.82 11.03 14.12
N GLU A 144 -14.98 11.59 15.31
CA GLU A 144 -15.39 12.99 15.53
C GLU A 144 -14.35 13.95 14.94
N VAL A 145 -13.06 13.74 15.22
CA VAL A 145 -11.97 14.53 14.61
C VAL A 145 -11.99 14.45 13.08
N ALA A 146 -12.24 13.27 12.52
CA ALA A 146 -12.35 13.12 11.06
C ALA A 146 -13.57 13.86 10.48
N ARG A 147 -14.68 13.94 11.23
CA ARG A 147 -15.87 14.71 10.83
C ARG A 147 -15.61 16.21 10.91
N GLU A 148 -15.02 16.68 12.01
CA GLU A 148 -14.71 18.09 12.23
C GLU A 148 -13.69 18.60 11.22
N SER A 149 -12.69 17.79 10.86
CA SER A 149 -11.70 18.12 9.82
C SER A 149 -12.22 17.97 8.38
N GLY A 150 -13.45 17.53 8.18
CA GLY A 150 -14.03 17.29 6.84
C GLY A 150 -13.45 16.07 6.10
N ASN A 151 -12.58 15.29 6.73
CA ASN A 151 -11.91 14.12 6.13
C ASN A 151 -12.70 12.81 6.30
N TYR A 152 -13.96 12.89 6.70
CA TYR A 152 -14.77 11.71 6.95
C TYR A 152 -15.15 11.00 5.65
N THR A 153 -14.66 9.78 5.47
CA THR A 153 -15.06 8.88 4.39
C THR A 153 -15.49 7.52 4.94
N LYS A 154 -16.30 6.78 4.19
CA LYS A 154 -16.70 5.41 4.56
C LYS A 154 -15.48 4.47 4.67
N ALA A 155 -14.50 4.63 3.78
CA ALA A 155 -13.26 3.87 3.83
C ALA A 155 -12.48 4.15 5.12
N LEU A 156 -12.39 5.43 5.54
CA LEU A 156 -11.76 5.80 6.80
C LEU A 156 -12.52 5.20 8.00
N HIS A 157 -13.85 5.27 8.00
CA HIS A 157 -14.68 4.63 9.02
C HIS A 157 -14.32 3.15 9.19
N ASP A 158 -14.21 2.41 8.09
CA ASP A 158 -13.89 0.98 8.10
C ASP A 158 -12.45 0.71 8.56
N GLN A 159 -11.50 1.55 8.17
CA GLN A 159 -10.12 1.50 8.65
C GLN A 159 -10.04 1.73 10.16
N LEU A 160 -10.74 2.74 10.68
CA LEU A 160 -10.83 3.05 12.11
C LEU A 160 -11.50 1.90 12.88
N GLN A 161 -12.53 1.28 12.31
CA GLN A 161 -13.20 0.12 12.91
C GLN A 161 -12.24 -1.06 13.06
N LYS A 162 -11.44 -1.34 12.02
CA LYS A 162 -10.38 -2.38 12.03
C LYS A 162 -9.28 -2.05 13.04
N LYS A 163 -8.79 -0.81 13.04
CA LYS A 163 -7.74 -0.33 13.96
C LYS A 163 -8.13 -0.55 15.42
N HIS A 164 -9.34 -0.15 15.80
CA HIS A 164 -9.86 -0.27 17.18
C HIS A 164 -10.50 -1.62 17.49
N HIS A 165 -10.53 -2.57 16.54
CA HIS A 165 -11.16 -3.89 16.69
C HIS A 165 -12.64 -3.81 17.13
N ILE A 166 -13.36 -2.80 16.62
CA ILE A 166 -14.79 -2.64 16.87
C ILE A 166 -15.53 -3.60 15.94
N LYS A 167 -16.37 -4.47 16.49
CA LYS A 167 -17.22 -5.34 15.66
C LYS A 167 -18.34 -4.49 15.03
N PRO A 168 -18.63 -4.64 13.73
CA PRO A 168 -19.79 -4.00 13.14
C PRO A 168 -21.04 -4.48 13.88
N LYS A 169 -21.96 -3.56 14.19
CA LYS A 169 -23.28 -3.92 14.67
C LYS A 169 -24.02 -4.59 13.53
N VAL A 170 -23.90 -5.93 13.43
CA VAL A 170 -24.81 -6.71 12.59
C VAL A 170 -26.18 -6.51 13.22
N LYS A 171 -27.04 -5.71 12.58
CA LYS A 171 -28.45 -5.69 12.90
C LYS A 171 -28.97 -7.07 12.49
N SER A 172 -28.88 -8.05 13.38
CA SER A 172 -29.68 -9.26 13.23
C SER A 172 -31.11 -8.78 13.22
N GLN A 173 -31.77 -8.87 12.07
CA GLN A 173 -33.21 -8.70 12.01
C GLN A 173 -33.79 -9.55 13.15
N PRO A 174 -34.59 -8.99 14.06
CA PRO A 174 -35.22 -9.80 15.08
C PRO A 174 -35.95 -10.91 14.33
N LYS A 175 -35.65 -12.18 14.65
CA LYS A 175 -36.46 -13.28 14.18
C LYS A 175 -37.88 -12.95 14.65
N VAL A 176 -38.74 -12.54 13.73
CA VAL A 176 -40.16 -12.35 13.99
C VAL A 176 -40.61 -13.70 14.50
N GLN A 177 -40.86 -13.79 15.80
CA GLN A 177 -41.41 -15.02 16.36
C GLN A 177 -42.72 -15.26 15.63
N PRO A 178 -42.97 -16.46 15.09
CA PRO A 178 -44.25 -16.75 14.48
C PRO A 178 -45.32 -16.45 15.53
N ARG A 179 -46.22 -15.51 15.21
CA ARG A 179 -47.43 -15.27 16.03
C ARG A 179 -48.10 -16.63 16.18
N VAL A 180 -48.43 -17.04 17.40
CA VAL A 180 -49.21 -18.27 17.63
C VAL A 180 -50.50 -18.12 16.82
N HIS A 181 -50.59 -18.80 15.67
CA HIS A 181 -51.80 -18.86 14.86
C HIS A 181 -52.63 -19.99 15.45
N ASN A 182 -53.87 -19.70 15.85
CA ASN A 182 -54.84 -20.73 16.19
C ASN A 182 -55.00 -21.63 14.95
N THR A 183 -54.70 -22.92 15.07
CA THR A 183 -54.57 -23.85 13.94
C THR A 183 -55.82 -23.98 13.07
N ASN A 184 -56.98 -23.59 13.62
CA ASN A 184 -58.29 -23.79 13.00
C ASN A 184 -58.81 -22.55 12.28
N VAL A 185 -58.09 -21.42 12.38
CA VAL A 185 -58.49 -20.14 11.80
C VAL A 185 -57.30 -19.52 11.07
N GLN A 186 -57.40 -19.41 9.75
CA GLN A 186 -56.39 -18.73 8.94
C GLN A 186 -56.89 -17.34 8.59
N GLU A 187 -56.21 -16.31 9.12
CA GLU A 187 -56.40 -14.95 8.65
C GLU A 187 -55.50 -14.73 7.43
N ARG A 188 -56.09 -14.41 6.28
CA ARG A 188 -55.34 -14.01 5.08
C ARG A 188 -55.93 -12.71 4.55
N SER A 189 -55.12 -11.65 4.54
CA SER A 189 -55.48 -10.37 3.91
C SER A 189 -56.77 -9.74 4.45
N GLY A 190 -57.05 -9.86 5.75
CA GLY A 190 -58.26 -9.34 6.39
C GLY A 190 -59.50 -10.25 6.27
N GLU A 191 -59.39 -11.39 5.58
CA GLU A 191 -60.42 -12.43 5.54
C GLU A 191 -60.11 -13.53 6.56
N LEU A 192 -61.13 -13.90 7.34
CA LEU A 192 -61.05 -14.99 8.30
C LEU A 192 -61.56 -16.28 7.65
N ARG A 193 -60.64 -17.20 7.34
CA ARG A 193 -60.97 -18.52 6.78
C ARG A 193 -61.04 -19.55 7.88
N VAL A 194 -62.21 -20.16 8.00
CA VAL A 194 -62.52 -21.19 8.99
C VAL A 194 -62.81 -22.50 8.25
N SER A 195 -62.24 -23.62 8.70
CA SER A 195 -62.57 -24.91 8.09
C SER A 195 -64.01 -25.30 8.38
N LYS A 196 -64.66 -25.95 7.41
CA LYS A 196 -66.04 -26.44 7.58
C LYS A 196 -66.15 -27.41 8.76
N ASP A 197 -65.12 -28.22 8.98
CA ASP A 197 -65.04 -29.16 10.11
C ASP A 197 -65.05 -28.45 11.46
N PHE A 198 -64.40 -27.28 11.58
CA PHE A 198 -64.42 -26.48 12.79
C PHE A 198 -65.78 -25.80 13.02
N ILE A 199 -66.44 -25.37 11.95
CA ILE A 199 -67.82 -24.86 12.02
C ILE A 199 -68.76 -25.97 12.50
N ASN A 200 -68.62 -27.17 11.92
CA ASN A 200 -69.47 -28.31 12.25
C ASN A 200 -69.25 -28.83 13.68
N SER A 201 -68.00 -28.79 14.18
CA SER A 201 -67.67 -29.20 15.54
C SER A 201 -68.20 -28.24 16.60
N ILE A 202 -68.20 -26.92 16.32
CA ILE A 202 -68.85 -25.93 17.19
C ILE A 202 -70.37 -26.09 17.17
N ASN A 203 -70.95 -26.34 15.99
CA ASN A 203 -72.40 -26.44 15.82
C ASN A 203 -72.98 -27.78 16.29
N GLY A 204 -72.16 -28.71 16.82
CA GLY A 204 -72.63 -30.02 17.27
C GLY A 204 -73.25 -30.88 16.17
N SER A 205 -72.97 -30.56 14.91
CA SER A 205 -73.55 -31.25 13.73
C SER A 205 -72.75 -32.45 13.25
N GLY A 206 -71.71 -32.82 14.00
CA GLY A 206 -70.99 -34.08 13.80
C GLY A 206 -71.78 -35.22 14.43
N HIS A 207 -72.47 -35.98 13.60
CA HIS A 207 -72.80 -37.38 13.91
C HIS A 207 -71.52 -38.20 14.03
#